data_AF-A0A395VCW6-F1
#
_entry.id   AF-A0A395VCW6-F1
#
_cell.length_a   1.000
_cell.length_b   1.000
_cell.length_c   1.000
_cell.angle_alpha   90.00
_cell.angle_beta   90.00
_cell.angle_gamma   90.00
#
_symmetry.space_group_name_H-M   'P 1'
#
loop_
_entity.id
_entity.type
_entity.pdbx_description
1 polymer ?
#
loop_
_entity_poly.entity_id
_entity_poly.type
_entity_poly.pdbx_seq_one_letter_code
_entity_poly.pdbx_strand_id
1 'polypeptide(L)'
;MALVVEQPIATFDLSEIARGDLVYGKHRTWPEGKAGFVTSATEKELIVQYHPGIGNVTNHFRISIDEAVDGQWEIRYSHDMSEVKTYGIEEQDTEEGATE
;
A
#
# COMPACT_ATOMS: atom_id res chain seq x y z
N MET A 1 25.09 -29.93 3.54
CA MET A 1 24.81 -28.49 3.40
C MET A 1 23.77 -28.36 2.31
N ALA A 2 22.59 -27.83 2.63
CA ALA A 2 21.54 -27.63 1.63
C ALA A 2 21.88 -26.38 0.80
N LEU A 3 21.82 -26.48 -0.53
CA LEU A 3 22.01 -25.36 -1.45
C LEU A 3 20.80 -24.41 -1.45
N VAL A 4 19.63 -24.92 -1.03
CA VAL A 4 18.36 -24.21 -1.01
C VAL A 4 17.75 -24.35 0.37
N VAL A 5 17.31 -23.22 0.93
CA VAL A 5 16.55 -23.16 2.18
C VAL A 5 15.24 -22.46 1.85
N GLU A 6 14.13 -23.16 2.05
CA GLU A 6 12.79 -22.59 1.91
C GLU A 6 12.48 -21.81 3.19
N GLN A 7 12.18 -20.52 3.06
CA GLN A 7 11.76 -19.66 4.17
C GLN A 7 10.36 -19.12 3.88
N PRO A 8 9.54 -18.88 4.93
CA PRO A 8 8.29 -18.15 4.76
C PRO A 8 8.60 -16.74 4.29
N ILE A 9 8.08 -16.38 3.11
CA ILE A 9 8.21 -15.05 2.51
C ILE A 9 6.89 -14.32 2.76
N ALA A 10 6.95 -13.07 3.20
CA ALA A 10 5.76 -12.23 3.29
C ALA A 10 5.19 -12.01 1.89
N THR A 11 3.87 -12.06 1.75
CA THR A 11 3.17 -11.85 0.49
C THR A 11 1.96 -10.95 0.69
N PHE A 12 1.56 -10.23 -0.36
CA PHE A 12 0.26 -9.55 -0.39
C PHE A 12 -0.86 -10.59 -0.48
N ASP A 13 -1.93 -10.38 0.30
CA ASP A 13 -3.14 -11.18 0.22
C ASP A 13 -4.01 -10.70 -0.95
N LEU A 14 -4.05 -11.48 -2.03
CA LEU A 14 -4.80 -11.18 -3.24
C LEU A 14 -6.33 -11.34 -3.09
N SER A 15 -6.80 -11.89 -1.97
CA SER A 15 -8.23 -11.88 -1.63
C SER A 15 -8.67 -10.55 -1.01
N GLU A 16 -7.72 -9.81 -0.42
CA GLU A 16 -7.95 -8.52 0.24
C GLU A 16 -7.69 -7.32 -0.68
N ILE A 17 -6.70 -7.44 -1.58
CA ILE A 17 -6.38 -6.39 -2.55
C ILE A 17 -6.20 -6.95 -3.97
N ALA A 18 -6.95 -6.39 -4.90
CA ALA A 18 -7.03 -6.85 -6.28
C ALA A 18 -6.94 -5.69 -7.27
N ARG A 19 -6.79 -6.04 -8.55
CA ARG A 19 -6.85 -5.07 -9.64
C ARG A 19 -8.21 -4.37 -9.64
N GLY A 20 -8.18 -3.04 -9.70
CA GLY A 20 -9.36 -2.18 -9.64
C GLY A 20 -9.55 -1.48 -8.31
N ASP A 21 -8.95 -2.01 -7.24
CA ASP A 21 -9.08 -1.41 -5.90
C ASP A 21 -8.41 -0.04 -5.84
N LEU A 22 -8.98 0.82 -5.01
CA LEU A 22 -8.51 2.17 -4.77
C LEU A 22 -7.43 2.14 -3.70
N VAL A 23 -6.33 2.85 -3.95
CA VAL A 23 -5.17 2.88 -3.06
C VAL A 23 -4.67 4.30 -2.89
N TYR A 24 -4.46 4.70 -1.65
CA TYR A 24 -3.56 5.78 -1.28
C TYR A 24 -2.26 5.16 -0.79
N GLY A 25 -1.14 5.50 -1.44
CA GLY A 25 0.20 5.07 -1.04
C GLY A 25 1.10 6.27 -0.76
N LYS A 26 1.71 6.30 0.42
CA LYS A 26 2.74 7.28 0.78
C LYS A 26 4.02 6.55 1.16
N HIS A 27 5.01 6.64 0.28
CA HIS A 27 6.35 6.19 0.61
C HIS A 27 7.02 7.18 1.56
N ARG A 28 7.83 6.70 2.51
CA ARG A 28 8.52 7.53 3.52
C ARG A 28 9.40 8.64 2.94
N THR A 29 9.90 8.48 1.71
CA THR A 29 10.72 9.52 1.03
C THR A 29 9.89 10.57 0.29
N TRP A 30 8.57 10.40 0.23
CA TRP A 30 7.69 11.32 -0.48
C TRP A 30 7.13 12.35 0.48
N PRO A 31 7.06 13.62 0.06
CA PRO A 31 6.46 14.68 0.89
C PRO A 31 4.96 14.43 1.09
N GLU A 32 4.28 13.88 0.09
CA GLU A 32 2.85 13.62 0.08
C GLU A 32 2.56 12.25 -0.57
N GLY A 33 1.55 11.56 -0.04
CA GLY A 33 1.06 10.32 -0.65
C GLY A 33 0.21 10.57 -1.89
N LYS A 34 0.04 9.53 -2.69
CA LYS A 34 -0.68 9.59 -3.97
C LYS A 34 -1.83 8.61 -3.95
N ALA A 35 -3.00 9.09 -4.36
CA ALA A 35 -4.18 8.28 -4.57
C ALA A 35 -4.25 7.80 -6.02
N GLY A 36 -4.66 6.55 -6.19
CA GLY A 36 -4.75 5.88 -7.48
C GLY A 36 -5.56 4.59 -7.37
N PHE A 37 -5.44 3.75 -8.38
CA PHE A 37 -6.06 2.43 -8.39
C PHE A 37 -5.07 1.36 -8.83
N VAL A 38 -5.27 0.14 -8.34
CA VAL A 38 -4.41 -1.01 -8.63
C VAL A 38 -4.63 -1.45 -10.06
N THR A 39 -3.55 -1.46 -10.85
CA THR A 39 -3.53 -1.96 -12.22
C THR A 39 -3.01 -3.39 -12.33
N SER A 40 -2.18 -3.80 -11.37
CA SER A 40 -1.69 -5.16 -11.20
C SER A 40 -1.47 -5.46 -9.72
N ALA A 41 -1.93 -6.62 -9.26
CA ALA A 41 -1.68 -7.14 -7.93
C ALA A 41 -1.05 -8.51 -8.05
N THR A 42 0.08 -8.71 -7.38
CA THR A 42 0.77 -9.99 -7.25
C THR A 42 1.19 -10.18 -5.81
N GLU A 43 1.55 -11.40 -5.44
CA GLU A 43 2.03 -11.72 -4.08
C GLU A 43 3.25 -10.87 -3.66
N LYS A 44 4.03 -10.35 -4.61
CA LYS A 44 5.28 -9.63 -4.34
C LYS A 44 5.20 -8.13 -4.56
N GLU A 45 4.28 -7.67 -5.39
CA GLU A 45 4.23 -6.29 -5.85
C GLU A 45 2.80 -5.86 -6.20
N LEU A 46 2.48 -4.62 -5.85
CA LEU A 46 1.32 -3.88 -6.34
C LEU A 46 1.77 -2.76 -7.28
N ILE A 47 1.09 -2.61 -8.43
CA ILE A 47 1.30 -1.49 -9.35
C ILE A 47 0.08 -0.59 -9.33
N VAL A 48 0.26 0.65 -8.87
CA VAL A 48 -0.81 1.64 -8.73
C VAL A 48 -0.67 2.71 -9.79
N GLN A 49 -1.72 2.94 -10.58
CA GLN A 49 -1.81 4.06 -11.50
C GLN A 49 -2.43 5.26 -10.80
N TYR A 50 -1.84 6.44 -10.99
CA TYR A 50 -2.29 7.68 -10.37
C TYR A 50 -2.21 8.86 -11.34
N HIS A 51 -2.93 9.93 -11.01
CA HIS A 51 -2.87 11.20 -11.72
C HIS A 51 -1.81 12.12 -11.10
N PRO A 52 -0.72 12.48 -11.80
CA PRO A 52 0.38 13.26 -11.27
C PRO A 52 0.12 14.78 -11.24
N GLY A 53 -1.04 15.25 -11.71
CA GLY A 53 -1.37 16.68 -11.73
C GLY A 53 -0.73 17.48 -12.86
N ILE A 54 -0.02 16.81 -13.79
CA ILE A 54 0.67 17.46 -14.92
C ILE A 54 0.05 16.98 -16.24
N GLY A 55 -0.68 17.88 -16.90
CA GLY A 55 -1.34 17.61 -18.17
C GLY A 55 -2.32 16.44 -18.09
N ASN A 56 -2.43 15.68 -19.19
CA ASN A 56 -3.28 14.49 -19.30
C ASN A 56 -2.45 13.19 -19.23
N VAL A 57 -1.44 13.14 -18.37
CA VAL A 57 -0.56 11.97 -18.23
C VAL A 57 -0.99 11.14 -17.03
N THR A 58 -1.04 9.83 -17.16
CA THR A 58 -1.10 8.90 -16.01
C THR A 58 0.29 8.37 -15.73
N ASN A 59 0.63 8.24 -14.45
CA ASN A 59 1.89 7.62 -14.03
C ASN A 59 1.60 6.45 -13.09
N HIS A 60 2.61 5.64 -12.80
CA HIS A 60 2.50 4.51 -11.91
C HIS A 60 3.59 4.54 -10.84
N PHE A 61 3.29 3.96 -9.69
CA PHE A 61 4.28 3.58 -8.70
C PHE A 61 4.08 2.13 -8.31
N ARG A 62 5.14 1.56 -7.73
CA ARG A 62 5.20 0.16 -7.33
C ARG A 62 5.38 0.10 -5.83
N ILE A 63 4.65 -0.80 -5.19
CA ILE A 63 4.82 -1.13 -3.78
C ILE A 63 5.30 -2.57 -3.76
N SER A 64 6.57 -2.78 -3.38
CA SER A 64 7.08 -4.13 -3.16
C SER A 64 6.72 -4.60 -1.76
N ILE A 65 6.56 -5.92 -1.60
CA ILE A 65 6.24 -6.50 -0.29
C ILE A 65 7.38 -6.27 0.72
N ASP A 66 8.63 -6.30 0.25
CA ASP A 66 9.81 -6.08 1.09
C ASP A 66 9.82 -4.66 1.68
N GLU A 67 9.49 -3.63 0.88
CA GLU A 67 9.39 -2.25 1.36
C GLU A 67 8.18 -2.03 2.26
N ALA A 68 7.05 -2.68 1.95
CA ALA A 68 5.84 -2.59 2.75
C ALA A 68 6.07 -3.16 4.16
N VAL A 69 6.70 -4.33 4.26
CA VAL A 69 7.02 -4.99 5.54
C VAL A 69 8.11 -4.24 6.31
N ASP A 70 9.05 -3.58 5.63
CA ASP A 70 10.05 -2.68 6.25
C ASP A 70 9.45 -1.35 6.74
N GLY A 71 8.12 -1.16 6.64
CA GLY A 71 7.44 0.04 7.12
C GLY A 71 7.73 1.28 6.27
N GLN A 72 8.16 1.11 5.02
CA GLN A 72 8.47 2.25 4.15
C GLN A 72 7.22 2.88 3.52
N TRP A 73 6.07 2.23 3.65
CA TRP A 73 4.81 2.61 3.02
C TRP A 73 3.69 2.75 4.04
N GLU A 74 3.03 3.90 4.02
CA GLU A 74 1.68 4.06 4.56
C GLU A 74 0.69 3.75 3.43
N ILE A 75 -0.13 2.70 3.60
CA ILE A 75 -1.08 2.25 2.59
C ILE A 75 -2.49 2.37 3.16
N ARG A 76 -3.39 3.01 2.42
CA ARG A 76 -4.83 2.94 2.67
C ARG A 76 -5.50 2.41 1.41
N TYR A 77 -6.35 1.41 1.55
CA TYR A 77 -6.96 0.76 0.40
C TYR A 77 -8.43 0.45 0.62
N SER A 78 -9.17 0.37 -0.48
CA SER A 78 -10.60 0.11 -0.49
C SER A 78 -11.02 -0.50 -1.81
N HIS A 79 -11.97 -1.43 -1.76
CA HIS A 79 -12.56 -2.01 -2.97
C HIS A 79 -13.48 -1.02 -3.69
N ASP A 80 -14.34 -0.33 -2.93
CA ASP A 80 -15.47 0.46 -3.45
C ASP A 80 -15.69 1.78 -2.71
N MET A 81 -14.77 2.17 -1.83
CA MET A 81 -14.86 3.29 -0.88
C MET A 81 -15.91 3.13 0.25
N SER A 82 -16.57 1.98 0.39
CA SER A 82 -17.49 1.74 1.50
C SER A 82 -16.75 1.60 2.84
N GLU A 83 -15.57 1.00 2.81
CA GLU A 83 -14.66 0.84 3.94
C GLU A 83 -13.22 1.14 3.52
N VAL A 84 -12.44 1.79 4.38
CA VAL A 84 -11.01 2.05 4.14
C VAL A 84 -10.17 1.26 5.13
N LYS A 85 -9.38 0.33 4.62
CA LYS A 85 -8.41 -0.45 5.38
C LYS A 85 -7.04 0.23 5.34
N THR A 86 -6.21 -0.03 6.34
CA THR A 86 -4.88 0.60 6.47
C THR A 86 -3.79 -0.42 6.77
N TYR A 87 -2.58 -0.16 6.28
CA TYR A 87 -1.39 -0.96 6.50
C TYR A 87 -0.14 -0.06 6.56
N GLY A 88 0.83 -0.41 7.41
CA GLY A 88 2.10 0.32 7.53
C GLY A 88 1.96 1.73 8.12
N ILE A 89 0.78 2.05 8.66
CA ILE A 89 0.58 3.22 9.50
C ILE A 89 0.89 2.74 10.92
N GLU A 90 1.95 3.26 11.53
CA GLU A 90 2.12 3.08 12.97
C GLU A 90 0.88 3.68 13.63
N GLU A 91 0.10 2.85 14.33
CA GLU A 91 -0.95 3.34 15.23
C GLU A 91 -0.25 4.26 16.23
N GLN A 92 -0.34 5.58 16.01
CA GLN A 92 -0.32 6.48 17.14
C GLN A 92 -1.56 6.11 17.93
N ASP A 93 -1.34 5.32 18.97
CA ASP A 93 -2.25 5.12 20.08
C ASP A 93 -2.82 6.49 20.43
N THR A 94 -4.01 6.77 19.89
CA THR A 94 -4.81 7.88 20.37
C THR A 94 -5.54 7.30 21.56
N GLU A 95 -4.79 7.08 22.64
CA GLU A 95 -5.34 6.80 23.95
C GLU A 95 -6.29 7.95 24.28
N GLU A 96 -7.50 7.55 24.66
CA GLU A 96 -8.65 8.38 24.95
C GLU A 96 -8.38 9.51 25.97
N GLY A 97 -9.02 10.66 25.74
CA GLY A 97 -9.69 11.38 26.82
C GLY A 97 -9.13 12.75 27.20
N ALA A 98 -9.91 13.81 26.92
CA ALA A 98 -10.40 14.72 27.95
C ALA A 98 -11.48 15.64 27.35
N THR A 99 -12.68 15.51 27.89
CA THR A 99 -13.77 16.50 27.94
C THR A 99 -13.28 17.94 28.09
N GLU A 100 -13.95 18.87 27.40
CA GLU A 100 -14.55 20.09 27.97
C GLU A 100 -15.70 20.60 27.09
#